data_AF-A0A957RBZ9-F1
#
_entry.id   AF-A0A957RBZ9-F1
#
_cell.length_a   1.000
_cell.length_b   1.000
_cell.length_c   1.000
_cell.angle_alpha   90.00
_cell.angle_beta   90.00
_cell.angle_gamma   90.00
#
_symmetry.space_group_name_H-M   'P 1'
#
loop_
_entity.id
_entity.type
_entity.pdbx_description
1 polymer ?
#
loop_
_entity_poly.entity_id
_entity_poly.type
_entity_poly.pdbx_seq_one_letter_code
_entity_poly.pdbx_strand_id
1 'polypeptide(L)' 'PTLLSEDDRETRLLAATRKVGEIMTWDPVTVDPEDTIQDAAERMLEYQVSGLPVVDGTRLVGIITESDIFRLVVESWSED' A
#
# COMPACT_ATOMS: atom_id res chain seq x y z
N PRO A 1 3.06 -8.92 -24.99
CA PRO A 1 3.87 -7.68 -25.04
C PRO A 1 3.04 -6.57 -25.72
N THR A 2 2.28 -5.83 -24.91
CA THR A 2 1.58 -4.64 -25.39
C THR A 2 2.63 -3.60 -25.79
N LEU A 3 2.51 -3.10 -27.03
CA LEU A 3 3.26 -1.95 -27.52
C LEU A 3 2.91 -0.77 -26.62
N LEU A 4 3.86 -0.39 -25.76
CA LEU A 4 3.76 0.79 -24.91
C LEU A 4 3.77 2.03 -25.80
N SER A 5 2.91 3.00 -25.48
CA SER A 5 2.91 4.29 -26.18
C SER A 5 4.26 4.98 -26.01
N GLU A 6 4.67 5.81 -26.97
CA GLU A 6 5.96 6.52 -26.89
C GLU A 6 6.07 7.40 -25.61
N ASP A 7 4.93 7.87 -25.10
CA ASP A 7 4.76 8.57 -23.81
C ASP A 7 5.26 7.77 -22.59
N ASP A 8 5.05 6.45 -22.58
CA ASP A 8 5.46 5.59 -21.45
C ASP A 8 6.99 5.46 -21.37
N ARG A 9 7.69 5.54 -22.51
CA ARG A 9 9.15 5.42 -22.55
C ARG A 9 9.82 6.67 -22.00
N GLU A 10 9.34 7.85 -22.36
CA GLU A 10 9.86 9.12 -21.86
C GLU A 10 9.61 9.25 -20.35
N THR A 11 8.40 8.91 -19.90
CA THR A 11 8.03 8.90 -18.48
C THR A 11 8.94 7.97 -17.66
N ARG A 12 9.24 6.77 -18.17
CA ARG A 12 10.17 5.84 -17.50
C ARG A 12 11.62 6.33 -17.52
N LEU A 13 12.07 6.98 -18.59
CA LEU A 13 13.42 7.53 -18.67
C LEU A 13 13.61 8.66 -17.65
N LEU A 14 12.60 9.52 -17.50
CA LEU A 14 12.56 10.59 -16.50
C LEU A 14 12.49 10.04 -15.07
N ALA A 15 11.75 8.95 -14.85
CA ALA A 15 11.75 8.27 -13.54
C ALA A 15 13.09 7.60 -13.23
N ALA A 16 13.81 7.07 -14.23
CA ALA A 16 15.08 6.38 -14.05
C ALA A 16 16.25 7.29 -13.68
N THR A 17 16.15 8.60 -13.92
CA THR A 17 17.20 9.59 -13.61
C THR A 17 16.94 10.37 -12.32
N ARG A 18 15.73 10.27 -11.75
CA ARG A 18 15.34 10.94 -10.49
C ARG A 18 15.69 10.08 -9.29
N LYS A 19 16.02 10.73 -8.17
CA LYS A 19 16.20 10.02 -6.89
C LYS A 19 14.84 9.55 -6.40
N VAL A 20 14.78 8.38 -5.74
CA VAL A 20 13.53 7.84 -5.18
C VAL A 20 12.83 8.86 -4.26
N GLY A 21 13.60 9.56 -3.42
CA GLY A 21 13.08 10.61 -2.53
C GLY A 21 12.39 11.77 -3.26
N GLU A 22 12.67 11.99 -4.54
CA GLU A 22 12.06 13.06 -5.32
C GLU A 22 10.68 12.68 -5.89
N ILE A 23 10.32 11.40 -5.87
CA ILE A 23 9.08 10.87 -6.45
C ILE A 23 8.19 10.15 -5.44
N MET A 24 8.71 9.82 -4.25
CA MET A 24 7.94 9.14 -3.21
C MET A 24 6.90 10.06 -2.57
N THR A 25 5.85 9.46 -2.02
CA THR A 25 4.95 10.13 -1.09
C THR A 25 5.66 10.27 0.26
N TRP A 26 5.83 11.51 0.70
CA TRP A 26 6.31 11.82 2.04
C TRP A 26 5.17 11.67 3.05
N ASP A 27 5.49 11.21 4.25
CA ASP A 27 4.54 10.98 5.34
C ASP A 27 3.32 10.16 4.90
N PRO A 28 3.52 8.90 4.47
CA PRO A 28 2.42 8.05 4.04
C PRO A 28 1.43 7.82 5.20
N VAL A 29 0.19 7.50 4.85
CA VAL A 29 -0.79 7.02 5.83
C VAL A 29 -0.30 5.68 6.36
N THR A 30 -0.34 5.51 7.68
CA THR A 30 0.15 4.33 8.39
C THR A 30 -0.87 3.88 9.43
N VAL A 31 -0.64 2.69 9.98
CA VAL A 31 -1.34 2.15 11.16
C VAL A 31 -0.31 1.72 12.20
N ASP A 32 -0.73 1.71 13.45
CA ASP A 32 0.03 1.23 14.60
C ASP A 32 -0.11 -0.31 14.71
N PRO A 33 0.89 -1.05 15.21
CA PRO A 33 0.78 -2.50 15.37
C PRO A 33 -0.38 -2.95 16.28
N GLU A 34 -0.87 -2.06 17.14
CA GLU A 34 -1.97 -2.29 18.07
C GLU A 34 -3.34 -1.94 17.47
N ASP A 35 -3.38 -1.29 16.30
CA ASP A 35 -4.62 -0.99 15.58
C ASP A 35 -5.33 -2.29 15.13
N THR A 36 -6.65 -2.25 15.09
CA THR A 36 -7.43 -3.41 14.63
C THR A 36 -7.40 -3.53 13.11
N ILE A 37 -7.73 -4.73 12.61
CA ILE A 37 -7.92 -4.95 11.16
C ILE A 37 -9.02 -4.03 10.61
N GLN A 38 -10.05 -3.73 11.41
CA GLN A 38 -11.11 -2.80 11.02
C GLN A 38 -10.54 -1.39 10.82
N ASP A 39 -9.72 -0.90 11.75
CA ASP A 39 -9.08 0.43 11.63
C ASP A 39 -8.24 0.52 10.36
N ALA A 40 -7.44 -0.53 10.06
CA ALA A 40 -6.66 -0.61 8.84
C ALA A 40 -7.55 -0.59 7.58
N ALA A 41 -8.67 -1.34 7.57
CA ALA A 41 -9.61 -1.37 6.45
C ALA A 41 -10.28 0.00 6.24
N GLU A 42 -10.71 0.66 7.32
CA GLU A 42 -11.33 1.99 7.28
C GLU A 42 -10.36 3.02 6.71
N ARG A 43 -9.09 3.00 7.15
CA ARG A 43 -8.06 3.88 6.57
C ARG A 43 -7.78 3.57 5.10
N MET A 44 -7.71 2.31 4.70
CA MET A 44 -7.54 1.96 3.28
C MET A 44 -8.65 2.55 2.41
N LEU A 45 -9.91 2.47 2.89
CA LEU A 45 -11.07 3.04 2.20
C LEU A 45 -11.04 4.57 2.19
N GLU A 46 -10.76 5.21 3.34
CA GLU A 46 -10.71 6.67 3.48
C GLU A 46 -9.66 7.29 2.55
N TYR A 47 -8.46 6.73 2.52
CA TYR A 47 -7.34 7.26 1.75
C TYR A 47 -7.20 6.66 0.35
N GLN A 48 -8.11 5.76 -0.03
CA GLN A 48 -8.13 5.08 -1.33
C GLN A 48 -6.80 4.36 -1.65
N VAL A 49 -6.23 3.68 -0.66
CA VAL A 49 -4.98 2.92 -0.78
C VAL A 49 -5.24 1.43 -0.53
N SER A 50 -4.55 0.55 -1.24
CA SER A 50 -4.71 -0.92 -1.12
C SER A 50 -3.78 -1.56 -0.08
N GLY A 51 -2.95 -0.76 0.58
CA GLY A 51 -2.02 -1.25 1.60
C GLY A 51 -1.49 -0.12 2.46
N LEU A 52 -1.16 -0.47 3.69
CA LEU A 52 -0.68 0.45 4.72
C LEU A 52 0.62 -0.09 5.33
N PRO A 53 1.65 0.75 5.48
CA PRO A 53 2.78 0.44 6.35
C PRO A 53 2.32 0.38 7.82
N VAL A 54 2.80 -0.61 8.55
CA VAL A 54 2.59 -0.75 10.00
C VAL A 54 3.82 -0.19 10.71
N VAL A 55 3.65 0.84 11.53
CA VAL A 55 4.74 1.61 12.14
C VAL A 55 4.58 1.67 13.66
N ASP A 56 5.60 1.20 14.38
CA ASP A 56 5.74 1.36 15.84
C ASP A 56 6.57 2.61 16.12
N GLY A 57 5.89 3.70 16.47
CA GLY A 57 6.50 5.02 16.66
C GLY A 57 7.15 5.56 15.39
N THR A 58 8.47 5.43 15.24
CA THR A 58 9.21 5.82 14.03
C THR A 58 9.75 4.63 13.23
N ARG A 59 9.43 3.41 13.66
CA ARG A 59 10.00 2.18 13.09
C ARG A 59 8.96 1.46 12.25
N LEU A 60 9.25 1.25 10.97
CA LEU A 60 8.49 0.35 10.12
C LEU A 60 8.67 -1.10 10.61
N VAL A 61 7.55 -1.75 10.97
CA VAL A 61 7.55 -3.12 11.50
C VAL A 61 6.84 -4.11 10.58
N GLY A 62 6.00 -3.65 9.65
CA GLY A 62 5.29 -4.53 8.73
C GLY A 62 4.51 -3.79 7.65
N ILE A 63 3.72 -4.55 6.90
CA ILE A 63 2.79 -4.06 5.88
C ILE A 63 1.53 -4.90 6.00
N ILE A 64 0.37 -4.26 5.90
CA ILE A 64 -0.93 -4.91 5.74
C ILE A 64 -1.56 -4.47 4.42
N THR A 65 -2.17 -5.40 3.70
CA THR A 65 -2.81 -5.12 2.41
C THR A 65 -4.28 -5.52 2.42
N GLU A 66 -5.04 -4.97 1.47
CA GLU A 66 -6.44 -5.37 1.24
C GLU A 66 -6.57 -6.88 0.97
N SER A 67 -5.55 -7.50 0.35
CA SER A 67 -5.52 -8.95 0.12
C SER A 67 -5.41 -9.77 1.40
N ASP A 68 -4.72 -9.25 2.43
CA ASP A 68 -4.64 -9.90 3.74
C ASP A 68 -6.02 -9.85 4.43
N ILE A 69 -6.70 -8.70 4.37
CA ILE A 69 -8.06 -8.52 4.89
C ILE A 69 -9.04 -9.45 4.16
N PHE A 70 -8.97 -9.50 2.84
CA PHE A 70 -9.83 -10.36 2.02
C PHE A 70 -9.65 -11.84 2.40
N ARG A 71 -8.41 -12.28 2.65
CA ARG A 71 -8.13 -13.65 3.08
C ARG A 71 -8.81 -13.97 4.41
N LEU A 72 -8.74 -13.07 5.40
CA LEU A 72 -9.38 -13.25 6.69
C LEU A 72 -10.90 -13.37 6.59
N VAL A 73 -11.53 -12.59 5.70
CA VAL A 73 -12.97 -12.67 5.42
C VAL A 73 -13.33 -14.03 4.82
N VAL A 74 -12.57 -14.50 3.83
CA VAL A 74 -12.82 -15.81 3.19
C VAL A 74 -12.61 -16.97 4.17
N GLU A 75 -11.58 -16.89 5.02
CA GLU A 75 -11.32 -17.89 6.07
C GLU A 75 -12.48 -17.95 7.07
N SER A 76 -13.05 -16.81 7.47
CA SER A 76 -14.20 -16.77 8.39
C SER A 76 -15.47 -17.45 7.84
N TRP A 77 -15.61 -17.54 6.51
CA TRP A 77 -16.73 -18.24 5.87
C TRP A 77 -16.50 -19.73 5.73
N SER A 78 -15.26 -20.19 5.92
CA SER A 78 -14.88 -21.60 5.78
C SER A 78 -15.04 -22.38 7.09
N GLU A 79 -15.45 -21.71 8.16
CA GLU A 79 -15.65 -22.28 9.50
C GLU A 79 -17.12 -22.62 9.81
N ASP A 80 -18.03 -22.45 8.83
CA ASP A 80 -19.44 -22.90 8.85
C ASP A 80 -19.66 -24.22 8.09
#